data_AF-A0A0P6YIV8-F1
#
_entry.id   AF-A0A0P6YIV8-F1
#
_cell.length_a   1.000
_cell.length_b   1.000
_cell.length_c   1.000
_cell.angle_alpha   90.00
_cell.angle_beta   90.00
_cell.angle_gamma   90.00
#
_symmetry.space_group_name_H-M   'P 1'
#
loop_
_entity.id
_entity.type
_entity.pdbx_description
1 polymer ?
#
loop_
_entity_poly.entity_id
_entity_poly.type
_entity_poly.pdbx_seq_one_letter_code
_entity_poly.pdbx_strand_id
1 'polypeptide(L)'
;MNLQEWAAFLPRVRAGEEALYFLGWSEDFPDATNWYDVFLMGSSPSFGAPFPEIMEQIKIGATTADVKVRQEAYDKVNKLVDELVPTIVIANGATSLAFQKNIGNVVVGPYNENFTEMTSESGTIIFSQDGEPVSLMCLDETDGSSFRACLQIFDTLYEFKYGTADLQPAAAEKCEANTDGTEWTCTMRKGVKFSNGAALDANDVVASFGMGWDMKDVNRKGNTGVFQYFKDFFGPKSLNEE
;
A
#
# COMPACT_ATOMS: atom_id res chain seq x y z
N MET A 1 -3.38 1.82 -31.63
CA MET A 1 -2.88 1.90 -30.25
C MET A 1 -1.40 2.21 -30.32
N ASN A 2 -0.97 3.29 -29.67
CA ASN A 2 0.44 3.66 -29.61
C ASN A 2 1.08 2.84 -28.48
N LEU A 3 1.82 1.78 -28.82
CA LEU A 3 2.49 0.93 -27.83
C LEU A 3 3.76 1.66 -27.35
N GLN A 4 3.79 1.98 -26.06
CA GLN A 4 4.90 2.65 -25.39
C GLN A 4 5.46 1.72 -24.31
N GLU A 5 6.76 1.88 -24.04
CA GLU A 5 7.37 1.26 -22.86
C GLU A 5 6.76 1.87 -21.58
N TRP A 6 6.58 1.07 -20.53
CA TRP A 6 5.81 1.45 -19.34
C TRP A 6 6.38 2.67 -18.62
N ALA A 7 7.70 2.75 -18.46
CA ALA A 7 8.37 3.88 -17.82
C ALA A 7 8.26 5.18 -18.62
N ALA A 8 8.04 5.11 -19.95
CA ALA A 8 7.69 6.27 -20.78
C ALA A 8 6.18 6.59 -20.78
N PHE A 9 5.34 5.57 -20.73
CA PHE A 9 3.87 5.70 -20.79
C PHE A 9 3.27 6.36 -19.55
N LEU A 10 3.61 5.86 -18.36
CA LEU A 10 2.96 6.28 -17.11
C LEU A 10 3.16 7.78 -16.79
N PRO A 11 4.35 8.38 -16.98
CA PRO A 11 4.52 9.83 -16.81
C PRO A 11 3.64 10.67 -17.73
N ARG A 12 3.45 10.24 -18.99
CA ARG A 12 2.61 10.94 -19.97
C ARG A 12 1.13 10.86 -19.63
N VAL A 13 0.65 9.69 -19.18
CA VAL A 13 -0.69 9.53 -18.62
C VAL A 13 -0.89 10.46 -17.44
N ARG A 14 0.04 10.46 -16.47
CA ARG A 14 -0.01 11.34 -15.30
C ARG A 14 0.06 12.82 -15.64
N ALA A 15 0.68 13.19 -16.76
CA ALA A 15 0.71 14.55 -17.27
C ALA A 15 -0.56 14.93 -18.08
N GLY A 16 -1.48 14.00 -18.31
CA GLY A 16 -2.70 14.22 -19.10
C GLY A 16 -2.43 14.31 -20.61
N GLU A 17 -1.31 13.78 -21.08
CA GLU A 17 -0.92 13.84 -22.50
C GLU A 17 -1.56 12.73 -23.35
N GLU A 18 -2.27 11.79 -22.72
CA GLU A 18 -2.95 10.67 -23.39
C GLU A 18 -4.47 10.85 -23.32
N ALA A 19 -5.12 10.87 -24.48
CA ALA A 19 -6.56 11.12 -24.56
C ALA A 19 -7.41 9.87 -24.21
N LEU A 20 -6.92 8.68 -24.53
CA LEU A 20 -7.55 7.39 -24.19
C LEU A 20 -6.47 6.32 -24.12
N TYR A 21 -6.47 5.54 -23.04
CA TYR A 21 -5.43 4.56 -22.78
C TYR A 21 -5.97 3.41 -21.92
N PHE A 22 -5.27 2.28 -21.93
CA PHE A 22 -5.54 1.18 -21.01
C PHE A 22 -4.69 1.35 -19.76
N LEU A 23 -5.34 1.31 -18.61
CA LEU A 23 -4.70 1.31 -17.30
C LEU A 23 -5.39 0.24 -16.45
N GLY A 24 -4.66 -0.28 -15.47
CA GLY A 24 -5.18 -1.19 -14.47
C GLY A 24 -4.68 -0.80 -13.09
N TRP A 25 -5.34 -1.32 -12.07
CA TRP A 25 -4.94 -1.17 -10.68
C TRP A 25 -5.10 -2.51 -9.98
N SER A 26 -4.14 -2.83 -9.13
CA SER A 26 -4.25 -3.89 -8.13
C SER A 26 -4.19 -3.19 -6.79
N GLU A 27 -5.10 -3.53 -5.90
CA GLU A 27 -5.19 -2.90 -4.59
C GLU A 27 -3.93 -3.12 -3.76
N ASP A 28 -3.43 -2.05 -3.15
CA ASP A 28 -2.28 -2.07 -2.24
C ASP A 28 -2.68 -2.50 -0.82
N PHE A 29 -3.92 -2.21 -0.42
CA PHE A 29 -4.50 -2.54 0.88
C PHE A 29 -6.04 -2.68 0.80
N PRO A 30 -6.68 -3.46 1.69
CA PRO A 30 -8.10 -3.82 1.63
C PRO A 30 -9.04 -2.68 2.03
N ASP A 31 -8.94 -1.53 1.39
CA ASP A 31 -9.78 -0.37 1.67
C ASP A 31 -10.25 0.32 0.38
N ALA A 32 -11.50 0.77 0.39
CA ALA A 32 -12.12 1.48 -0.73
C ALA A 32 -11.34 2.75 -1.12
N THR A 33 -10.65 3.40 -0.17
CA THR A 33 -9.81 4.56 -0.48
C THR A 33 -8.69 4.23 -1.46
N ASN A 34 -8.16 3.00 -1.47
CA ASN A 34 -7.11 2.62 -2.41
C ASN A 34 -7.59 2.57 -3.87
N TRP A 35 -8.90 2.40 -4.09
CA TRP A 35 -9.50 2.41 -5.43
C TRP A 35 -9.93 3.81 -5.87
N TYR A 36 -10.42 4.64 -4.95
CA TYR A 36 -10.97 5.95 -5.29
C TYR A 36 -9.98 7.10 -5.10
N ASP A 37 -9.28 7.17 -3.97
CA ASP A 37 -8.46 8.33 -3.58
C ASP A 37 -7.27 8.49 -4.53
N VAL A 38 -6.69 7.37 -4.96
CA VAL A 38 -5.52 7.31 -5.84
C VAL A 38 -5.81 8.00 -7.19
N PHE A 39 -7.03 7.90 -7.70
CA PHE A 39 -7.37 8.32 -9.06
C PHE A 39 -8.35 9.49 -9.16
N LEU A 40 -9.32 9.57 -8.24
CA LEU A 40 -10.49 10.44 -8.37
C LEU A 40 -10.44 11.68 -7.47
N MET A 41 -9.40 11.82 -6.64
CA MET A 41 -9.18 13.00 -5.79
C MET A 41 -8.45 14.16 -6.49
N GLY A 42 -8.17 14.04 -7.79
CA GLY A 42 -7.55 15.11 -8.58
C GLY A 42 -6.06 15.33 -8.30
N SER A 43 -5.38 14.33 -7.75
CA SER A 43 -3.92 14.35 -7.52
C SER A 43 -3.12 14.41 -8.83
N SER A 44 -3.71 13.96 -9.94
CA SER A 44 -3.16 14.07 -11.29
C SER A 44 -4.27 14.23 -12.34
N PRO A 45 -3.98 14.79 -13.53
CA PRO A 45 -4.91 14.86 -14.65
C PRO A 45 -5.12 13.52 -15.38
N SER A 46 -4.68 12.39 -14.83
CA SER A 46 -4.80 11.07 -15.49
C SER A 46 -6.24 10.80 -15.93
N PHE A 47 -7.23 11.11 -15.07
CA PHE A 47 -8.66 10.92 -15.35
C PHE A 47 -9.36 12.22 -15.79
N GLY A 48 -8.59 13.19 -16.30
CA GLY A 48 -9.09 14.49 -16.71
C GLY A 48 -9.37 15.44 -15.54
N ALA A 49 -10.32 16.35 -15.73
CA ALA A 49 -10.72 17.29 -14.68
C ALA A 49 -11.45 16.55 -13.55
N PRO A 50 -11.14 16.85 -12.28
CA PRO A 50 -11.79 16.19 -11.15
C PRO A 50 -13.28 16.52 -11.06
N PHE A 51 -14.07 15.55 -10.58
CA PHE A 51 -15.52 15.67 -10.38
C PHE A 51 -15.82 16.02 -8.91
N PRO A 52 -16.25 17.27 -8.60
CA PRO A 52 -16.41 17.71 -7.22
C PRO A 52 -17.36 16.84 -6.39
N GLU A 53 -18.46 16.37 -6.99
CA GLU A 53 -19.43 15.49 -6.31
C GLU A 53 -18.85 14.12 -5.92
N ILE A 54 -17.95 13.57 -6.74
CA ILE A 54 -17.24 12.32 -6.43
C ILE A 54 -16.28 12.57 -5.26
N MET A 55 -15.46 13.63 -5.36
CA MET A 55 -14.48 13.99 -4.33
C MET A 55 -15.12 14.23 -2.96
N GLU A 56 -16.30 14.87 -2.93
CA GLU A 56 -17.04 15.11 -1.69
C GLU A 56 -17.41 13.80 -1.00
N GLN A 57 -17.94 12.82 -1.75
CA GLN A 57 -18.33 11.53 -1.17
C GLN A 57 -17.11 10.69 -0.76
N ILE A 58 -16.04 10.71 -1.54
CA ILE A 58 -14.76 10.06 -1.16
C ILE A 58 -14.29 10.61 0.19
N LYS A 59 -14.26 11.94 0.34
CA LYS A 59 -13.82 12.58 1.59
C LYS A 59 -14.69 12.19 2.78
N ILE A 60 -16.00 12.07 2.60
CA ILE A 60 -16.91 11.58 3.66
C ILE A 60 -16.53 10.14 4.05
N GLY A 61 -16.38 9.24 3.08
CA GLY A 61 -16.05 7.83 3.32
C GLY A 61 -14.66 7.62 3.94
N ALA A 62 -13.69 8.46 3.56
CA ALA A 62 -12.32 8.39 4.06
C ALA A 62 -12.14 8.94 5.48
N THR A 63 -13.07 9.78 5.98
CA THR A 63 -12.90 10.49 7.27
C THR A 63 -13.86 10.06 8.37
N THR A 64 -14.85 9.20 8.07
CA THR A 64 -15.81 8.71 9.05
C THR A 64 -15.40 7.36 9.63
N ALA A 65 -15.58 7.18 10.96
CA ALA A 65 -15.47 5.88 11.63
C ALA A 65 -16.78 5.07 11.62
N ASP A 66 -17.91 5.69 11.23
CA ASP A 66 -19.20 5.00 11.14
C ASP A 66 -19.28 4.20 9.82
N VAL A 67 -19.25 2.87 9.94
CA VAL A 67 -19.25 1.93 8.82
C VAL A 67 -20.47 2.11 7.90
N LYS A 68 -21.63 2.49 8.43
CA LYS A 68 -22.84 2.70 7.62
C LYS A 68 -22.73 3.98 6.82
N VAL A 69 -22.32 5.08 7.45
CA VAL A 69 -22.07 6.36 6.74
C VAL A 69 -21.00 6.17 5.68
N ARG A 70 -19.95 5.40 5.99
CA ARG A 70 -18.87 5.04 5.08
C ARG A 70 -19.37 4.30 3.85
N GLN A 71 -20.15 3.24 4.05
CA GLN A 71 -20.72 2.45 2.95
C GLN A 71 -21.65 3.28 2.08
N GLU A 72 -22.54 4.09 2.68
CA GLU A 72 -23.46 4.96 1.94
C GLU A 72 -22.73 6.01 1.09
N ALA A 73 -21.58 6.50 1.55
CA ALA A 73 -20.74 7.42 0.79
C ALA A 73 -20.12 6.72 -0.44
N TYR A 74 -19.52 5.55 -0.27
CA TYR A 74 -18.92 4.80 -1.39
C TYR A 74 -19.97 4.24 -2.37
N ASP A 75 -21.18 3.91 -1.90
CA ASP A 75 -22.29 3.56 -2.80
C ASP A 75 -22.68 4.73 -3.71
N LYS A 76 -22.61 5.97 -3.19
CA LYS A 76 -22.82 7.18 -4.02
C LYS A 76 -21.66 7.41 -4.97
N VAL A 77 -20.41 7.19 -4.55
CA VAL A 77 -19.24 7.23 -5.46
C VAL A 77 -19.46 6.27 -6.64
N ASN A 78 -19.83 5.02 -6.39
CA ASN A 78 -20.11 4.04 -7.45
C ASN A 78 -21.18 4.51 -8.43
N LYS A 79 -22.29 5.09 -7.94
CA LYS A 79 -23.34 5.64 -8.81
C LYS A 79 -22.84 6.82 -9.65
N LEU A 80 -22.08 7.71 -9.05
CA LEU A 80 -21.50 8.86 -9.77
C LEU A 80 -20.47 8.42 -10.80
N VAL A 81 -19.67 7.38 -10.54
CA VAL A 81 -18.75 6.80 -11.52
C VAL A 81 -19.52 6.21 -12.71
N ASP A 82 -20.66 5.55 -12.48
CA ASP A 82 -21.53 5.02 -13.55
C ASP A 82 -22.19 6.16 -14.36
N GLU A 83 -22.63 7.23 -13.71
CA GLU A 83 -23.31 8.37 -14.35
C GLU A 83 -22.37 9.30 -15.12
N LEU A 84 -21.19 9.60 -14.55
CA LEU A 84 -20.24 10.58 -15.06
C LEU A 84 -19.14 9.95 -15.93
N VAL A 85 -18.97 8.64 -15.83
CA VAL A 85 -18.04 7.81 -16.62
C VAL A 85 -16.62 8.43 -16.68
N PRO A 86 -15.95 8.67 -15.53
CA PRO A 86 -14.56 9.13 -15.53
C PRO A 86 -13.61 8.08 -16.14
N THR A 87 -14.04 6.81 -16.15
CA THR A 87 -13.33 5.67 -16.73
C THR A 87 -14.32 4.60 -17.18
N ILE A 88 -13.88 3.72 -18.07
CA ILE A 88 -14.66 2.56 -18.53
C ILE A 88 -14.03 1.31 -17.91
N VAL A 89 -14.72 0.72 -16.93
CA VAL A 89 -14.27 -0.54 -16.29
C VAL A 89 -14.54 -1.70 -17.25
N ILE A 90 -13.47 -2.38 -17.66
CA ILE A 90 -13.54 -3.46 -18.66
C ILE A 90 -13.71 -4.83 -18.00
N ALA A 91 -12.91 -5.11 -16.98
CA ALA A 91 -12.91 -6.39 -16.29
C ALA A 91 -12.22 -6.29 -14.93
N ASN A 92 -12.58 -7.21 -14.03
CA ASN A 92 -11.77 -7.56 -12.87
C ASN A 92 -10.98 -8.83 -13.22
N GLY A 93 -9.65 -8.71 -13.25
CA GLY A 93 -8.76 -9.82 -13.61
C GLY A 93 -8.53 -10.78 -12.43
N ALA A 94 -8.18 -12.02 -12.75
CA ALA A 94 -7.63 -12.95 -11.76
C ALA A 94 -6.10 -12.94 -11.82
N THR A 95 -5.44 -12.84 -10.67
CA THR A 95 -3.98 -12.99 -10.58
C THR A 95 -3.62 -14.47 -10.72
N SER A 96 -2.70 -14.78 -11.63
CA SER A 96 -2.16 -16.13 -11.82
C SER A 96 -0.67 -16.12 -11.59
N LEU A 97 -0.21 -16.90 -10.60
CA LEU A 97 1.21 -17.13 -10.34
C LEU A 97 1.56 -18.58 -10.71
N ALA A 98 2.74 -18.77 -11.28
CA ALA A 98 3.26 -20.08 -11.64
C ALA A 98 4.49 -20.41 -10.81
N PHE A 99 4.50 -21.62 -10.23
CA PHE A 99 5.59 -22.10 -9.40
C PHE A 99 6.17 -23.38 -9.98
N GLN A 100 7.48 -23.58 -9.79
CA GLN A 100 8.09 -24.86 -10.11
C GLN A 100 7.53 -25.94 -9.17
N LYS A 101 7.39 -27.17 -9.68
CA LYS A 101 6.78 -28.29 -8.95
C LYS A 101 7.45 -28.60 -7.60
N ASN A 102 8.73 -28.28 -7.47
CA ASN A 102 9.54 -28.53 -6.27
C ASN A 102 9.45 -27.41 -5.22
N ILE A 103 8.69 -26.35 -5.46
CA ILE A 103 8.43 -25.32 -4.45
C ILE A 103 7.25 -25.77 -3.58
N GLY A 104 7.54 -26.02 -2.30
CA GLY A 104 6.55 -26.42 -1.31
C GLY A 104 6.00 -25.24 -0.51
N ASN A 105 4.90 -25.47 0.20
CA ASN A 105 4.24 -24.50 1.09
C ASN A 105 3.84 -23.18 0.41
N VAL A 106 3.50 -23.20 -0.88
CA VAL A 106 3.05 -21.98 -1.58
C VAL A 106 1.67 -21.56 -1.09
N VAL A 107 1.58 -20.35 -0.55
CA VAL A 107 0.34 -19.65 -0.19
C VAL A 107 0.40 -18.26 -0.81
N VAL A 108 -0.60 -17.96 -1.63
CA VAL A 108 -0.72 -16.69 -2.36
C VAL A 108 -2.03 -16.05 -1.96
N GLY A 109 -1.96 -14.81 -1.50
CA GLY A 109 -3.12 -14.00 -1.14
C GLY A 109 -3.27 -12.78 -2.05
N PRO A 110 -4.30 -11.96 -1.77
CA PRO A 110 -4.51 -10.71 -2.49
C PRO A 110 -3.36 -9.70 -2.30
N TYR A 111 -2.61 -9.77 -1.17
CA TYR A 111 -1.59 -8.77 -0.84
C TYR A 111 -0.18 -9.33 -0.65
N ASN A 112 -0.02 -10.65 -0.49
CA ASN A 112 1.29 -11.23 -0.22
C ASN A 112 1.44 -12.67 -0.71
N GLU A 113 2.66 -12.97 -1.14
CA GLU A 113 3.20 -14.32 -1.21
C GLU A 113 3.92 -14.66 0.11
N ASN A 114 3.81 -15.91 0.55
CA ASN A 114 4.43 -16.36 1.81
C ASN A 114 5.89 -16.81 1.65
N PHE A 115 6.74 -16.00 1.00
CA PHE A 115 8.12 -16.37 0.67
C PHE A 115 8.92 -16.96 1.86
N THR A 116 8.74 -16.41 3.07
CA THR A 116 9.39 -16.87 4.31
C THR A 116 9.06 -18.33 4.67
N GLU A 117 7.87 -18.82 4.31
CA GLU A 117 7.38 -20.17 4.64
C GLU A 117 7.50 -21.14 3.46
N MET A 118 7.80 -20.64 2.26
CA MET A 118 8.02 -21.46 1.08
C MET A 118 9.29 -22.29 1.24
N THR A 119 9.27 -23.50 0.66
CA THR A 119 10.38 -24.44 0.76
C THR A 119 10.87 -24.86 -0.61
N SER A 120 12.18 -25.13 -0.73
CA SER A 120 12.76 -25.78 -1.90
C SER A 120 13.84 -26.77 -1.47
N GLU A 121 14.04 -27.82 -2.26
CA GLU A 121 15.07 -28.83 -1.99
C GLU A 121 16.50 -28.25 -1.96
N SER A 122 16.74 -27.17 -2.71
CA SER A 122 18.04 -26.49 -2.79
C SER A 122 18.26 -25.48 -1.67
N GLY A 123 17.21 -25.13 -0.91
CA GLY A 123 17.21 -23.98 0.00
C GLY A 123 17.22 -22.62 -0.71
N THR A 124 17.17 -22.59 -2.05
CA THR A 124 17.09 -21.37 -2.85
C THR A 124 15.77 -21.33 -3.60
N ILE A 125 15.08 -20.19 -3.55
CA ILE A 125 13.92 -19.90 -4.39
C ILE A 125 14.32 -18.81 -5.36
N ILE A 126 14.14 -19.06 -6.66
CA ILE A 126 14.35 -18.07 -7.71
C ILE A 126 12.98 -17.59 -8.15
N PHE A 127 12.73 -16.30 -7.96
CA PHE A 127 11.48 -15.64 -8.31
C PHE A 127 11.72 -14.61 -9.41
N SER A 128 10.73 -14.44 -10.30
CA SER A 128 10.73 -13.45 -11.37
C SER A 128 9.59 -12.48 -11.10
N GLN A 129 9.85 -11.19 -11.28
CA GLN A 129 8.86 -10.14 -11.08
C GLN A 129 8.92 -9.07 -12.17
N ASP A 130 7.99 -8.14 -12.04
CA ASP A 130 7.59 -7.16 -13.05
C ASP A 130 8.67 -6.08 -13.31
N GLY A 131 9.57 -5.88 -12.35
CA GLY A 131 10.65 -4.88 -12.42
C GLY A 131 11.70 -5.03 -11.32
N GLU A 132 12.79 -4.30 -11.45
CA GLU A 132 13.81 -4.19 -10.39
C GLU A 132 13.25 -3.34 -9.23
N PRO A 133 13.42 -3.78 -7.96
CA PRO A 133 13.13 -2.94 -6.80
C PRO A 133 13.86 -1.60 -6.93
N VAL A 134 13.15 -0.48 -6.83
CA VAL A 134 13.81 0.84 -6.89
C VAL A 134 14.58 1.16 -5.61
N SER A 135 14.32 0.41 -4.54
CA SER A 135 14.87 0.61 -3.20
C SER A 135 14.62 -0.60 -2.31
N LEU A 136 15.33 -0.67 -1.19
CA LEU A 136 15.05 -1.62 -0.10
C LEU A 136 14.44 -0.93 1.14
N MET A 137 14.27 0.39 1.13
CA MET A 137 13.64 1.11 2.24
C MET A 137 12.12 1.07 2.12
N CYS A 138 11.46 0.02 2.65
CA CYS A 138 10.02 -0.19 2.46
C CYS A 138 9.15 1.04 2.72
N LEU A 139 9.45 1.80 3.78
CA LEU A 139 8.63 2.93 4.23
C LEU A 139 8.57 4.10 3.25
N ASP A 140 9.49 4.18 2.28
CA ASP A 140 9.56 5.26 1.29
C ASP A 140 9.03 4.84 -0.09
N GLU A 141 8.65 3.57 -0.28
CA GLU A 141 8.21 3.04 -1.57
C GLU A 141 6.68 2.85 -1.64
N THR A 142 6.17 2.72 -2.86
CA THR A 142 4.74 2.58 -3.17
C THR A 142 4.49 1.58 -4.31
N ASP A 143 5.46 0.69 -4.56
CA ASP A 143 5.39 -0.26 -5.66
C ASP A 143 5.63 -1.70 -5.17
N GLY A 144 4.92 -2.65 -5.80
CA GLY A 144 4.98 -4.06 -5.40
C GLY A 144 6.34 -4.72 -5.63
N SER A 145 7.14 -4.25 -6.59
CA SER A 145 8.45 -4.85 -6.87
C SER A 145 9.45 -4.58 -5.74
N SER A 146 9.39 -3.39 -5.14
CA SER A 146 10.12 -3.04 -3.92
C SER A 146 9.59 -3.78 -2.69
N PHE A 147 8.27 -3.86 -2.51
CA PHE A 147 7.67 -4.55 -1.37
C PHE A 147 8.00 -6.05 -1.33
N ARG A 148 7.97 -6.77 -2.46
CA ARG A 148 8.34 -8.19 -2.50
C ARG A 148 9.77 -8.46 -2.02
N ALA A 149 10.69 -7.53 -2.24
CA ALA A 149 12.08 -7.66 -1.77
C ALA A 149 12.23 -7.19 -0.32
N CYS A 150 11.73 -5.99 -0.01
CA CYS A 150 12.01 -5.35 1.27
C CYS A 150 11.22 -5.97 2.44
N LEU A 151 10.03 -6.53 2.21
CA LEU A 151 9.26 -7.26 3.24
C LEU A 151 9.90 -8.59 3.65
N GLN A 152 10.95 -9.03 2.95
CA GLN A 152 11.79 -10.16 3.40
C GLN A 152 12.89 -9.72 4.38
N ILE A 153 13.04 -8.41 4.58
CA ILE A 153 14.08 -7.77 5.39
C ILE A 153 13.47 -7.08 6.62
N PHE A 154 12.28 -6.50 6.47
CA PHE A 154 11.59 -5.72 7.50
C PHE A 154 10.31 -6.41 7.97
N ASP A 155 10.10 -6.39 9.29
CA ASP A 155 8.84 -6.78 9.91
C ASP A 155 7.96 -5.55 10.20
N THR A 156 6.66 -5.79 10.31
CA THR A 156 5.65 -4.80 10.70
C THR A 156 5.08 -5.12 12.08
N LEU A 157 4.33 -4.20 12.69
CA LEU A 157 3.61 -4.49 13.94
C LEU A 157 2.54 -5.57 13.72
N TYR A 158 1.84 -5.49 12.59
CA TYR A 158 0.81 -6.39 12.11
C TYR A 158 0.99 -6.63 10.63
N GLU A 159 0.69 -7.84 10.19
CA GLU A 159 0.77 -8.26 8.80
C GLU A 159 -0.52 -8.96 8.37
N PHE A 160 -0.69 -9.19 7.06
CA PHE A 160 -1.77 -10.04 6.56
C PHE A 160 -1.43 -11.51 6.77
N LYS A 161 -2.39 -12.29 7.28
CA LYS A 161 -2.30 -13.75 7.24
C LYS A 161 -2.14 -14.18 5.79
N TYR A 162 -1.12 -14.98 5.52
CA TYR A 162 -0.85 -15.48 4.17
C TYR A 162 -2.10 -16.05 3.50
N GLY A 163 -2.35 -15.60 2.27
CA GLY A 163 -3.51 -16.07 1.50
C GLY A 163 -4.80 -15.30 1.72
N THR A 164 -4.84 -14.31 2.63
CA THR A 164 -6.09 -13.62 3.01
C THR A 164 -5.90 -12.10 3.16
N ALA A 165 -7.01 -11.39 3.37
CA ALA A 165 -7.04 -9.99 3.75
C ALA A 165 -7.09 -9.77 5.27
N ASP A 166 -7.06 -10.84 6.07
CA ASP A 166 -7.14 -10.76 7.53
C ASP A 166 -5.81 -10.31 8.11
N LEU A 167 -5.85 -9.39 9.08
CA LEU A 167 -4.67 -9.01 9.86
C LEU A 167 -4.33 -10.07 10.93
N GLN A 168 -3.05 -10.22 11.21
CA GLN A 168 -2.50 -10.97 12.35
C GLN A 168 -1.35 -10.20 13.03
N PRO A 169 -1.11 -10.43 14.33
CA PRO A 169 0.02 -9.81 15.03
C PRO A 169 1.37 -10.32 14.52
N ALA A 170 2.33 -9.43 14.33
CA ALA A 170 3.71 -9.73 13.94
C ALA A 170 4.71 -9.31 15.03
N ALA A 171 5.38 -8.16 14.88
CA ALA A 171 6.30 -7.62 15.89
C ALA A 171 5.57 -7.14 17.16
N ALA A 172 4.29 -6.81 17.07
CA ALA A 172 3.41 -6.61 18.23
C ALA A 172 2.65 -7.90 18.56
N GLU A 173 2.41 -8.15 19.85
CA GLU A 173 1.49 -9.19 20.32
C GLU A 173 0.03 -8.75 20.19
N LYS A 174 -0.24 -7.45 20.44
CA LYS A 174 -1.55 -6.84 20.26
C LYS A 174 -1.44 -5.32 20.10
N CYS A 175 -2.43 -4.70 19.45
CA CYS A 175 -2.62 -3.26 19.40
C CYS A 175 -4.11 -2.99 19.65
N GLU A 176 -4.42 -2.11 20.60
CA GLU A 176 -5.79 -1.82 21.01
C GLU A 176 -6.08 -0.34 20.80
N ALA A 177 -7.14 -0.04 20.06
CA ALA A 177 -7.63 1.32 19.88
C ALA A 177 -8.42 1.80 21.10
N ASN A 178 -8.38 3.11 21.35
CA ASN A 178 -9.37 3.77 22.20
C ASN A 178 -10.74 3.84 21.50
N THR A 179 -11.77 4.35 22.20
CA THR A 179 -13.17 4.25 21.75
C THR A 179 -13.44 4.99 20.43
N ASP A 180 -12.74 6.10 20.19
CA ASP A 180 -12.92 6.93 18.99
C ASP A 180 -11.86 6.65 17.91
N GLY A 181 -10.98 5.67 18.12
CA GLY A 181 -9.95 5.26 17.14
C GLY A 181 -8.81 6.26 16.95
N THR A 182 -8.66 7.24 17.84
CA THR A 182 -7.62 8.29 17.75
C THR A 182 -6.31 7.92 18.45
N GLU A 183 -6.32 6.91 19.33
CA GLU A 183 -5.15 6.42 20.05
C GLU A 183 -5.08 4.90 19.97
N TRP A 184 -3.89 4.36 19.69
CA TRP A 184 -3.61 2.92 19.65
C TRP A 184 -2.48 2.57 20.60
N THR A 185 -2.73 1.62 21.51
CA THR A 185 -1.70 1.08 22.43
C THR A 185 -1.25 -0.29 21.95
N CYS A 186 0.03 -0.40 21.56
CA CYS A 186 0.64 -1.65 21.10
C CYS A 186 1.52 -2.30 22.17
N THR A 187 1.33 -3.60 22.41
CA THR A 187 2.20 -4.43 23.25
C THR A 187 3.19 -5.17 22.36
N MET A 188 4.49 -4.89 22.51
CA MET A 188 5.55 -5.47 21.68
C MET A 188 5.87 -6.92 22.06
N ARG A 189 6.19 -7.75 21.05
CA ARG A 189 6.66 -9.12 21.26
C ARG A 189 8.04 -9.11 21.91
N LYS A 190 8.21 -9.95 22.94
CA LYS A 190 9.50 -10.07 23.65
C LYS A 190 10.48 -10.95 22.89
N GLY A 191 11.76 -10.61 22.98
CA GLY A 191 12.86 -11.43 22.48
C GLY A 191 13.08 -11.35 20.97
N VAL A 192 12.36 -10.49 20.26
CA VAL A 192 12.62 -10.17 18.85
C VAL A 192 13.97 -9.48 18.73
N LYS A 193 14.73 -9.84 17.69
CA LYS A 193 16.05 -9.29 17.43
C LYS A 193 16.19 -8.91 15.97
N PHE A 194 16.91 -7.83 15.73
CA PHE A 194 17.41 -7.50 14.41
C PHE A 194 18.48 -8.50 13.96
N SER A 195 18.77 -8.54 12.65
CA SER A 195 19.78 -9.42 12.06
C SER A 195 21.20 -9.22 12.62
N ASN A 196 21.50 -8.06 13.21
CA ASN A 196 22.77 -7.77 13.89
C ASN A 196 22.81 -8.23 15.37
N GLY A 197 21.72 -8.81 15.88
CA GLY A 197 21.58 -9.30 17.25
C GLY A 197 21.06 -8.29 18.26
N ALA A 198 20.86 -7.02 17.89
CA ALA A 198 20.22 -6.03 18.75
C ALA A 198 18.77 -6.44 19.06
N ALA A 199 18.33 -6.20 20.30
CA ALA A 199 16.95 -6.47 20.69
C ALA A 199 16.03 -5.36 20.16
N LEU A 200 14.86 -5.74 19.66
CA LEU A 200 13.80 -4.79 19.32
C LEU A 200 13.20 -4.21 20.61
N ASP A 201 13.08 -2.89 20.66
CA ASP A 201 12.30 -2.19 21.68
C ASP A 201 11.39 -1.09 21.09
N ALA A 202 10.64 -0.40 21.95
CA ALA A 202 9.66 0.60 21.52
C ALA A 202 10.31 1.82 20.83
N ASN A 203 11.57 2.14 21.12
CA ASN A 203 12.27 3.26 20.48
C ASN A 203 12.54 2.97 19.00
N ASP A 204 12.71 1.70 18.61
CA ASP A 204 12.87 1.33 17.19
C ASP A 204 11.59 1.58 16.40
N VAL A 205 10.43 1.33 17.03
CA VAL A 205 9.11 1.66 16.45
C VAL A 205 8.97 3.18 16.34
N VAL A 206 9.31 3.92 17.39
CA VAL A 206 9.29 5.39 17.38
C VAL A 206 10.22 5.94 16.28
N ALA A 207 11.42 5.38 16.12
CA ALA A 207 12.35 5.79 15.08
C ALA A 207 11.77 5.53 13.67
N SER A 208 11.16 4.37 13.46
CA SER A 208 10.55 4.01 12.16
C SER A 208 9.39 4.95 11.81
N PHE A 209 8.53 5.27 12.77
CA PHE A 209 7.46 6.26 12.57
C PHE A 209 8.01 7.68 12.42
N GLY A 210 9.07 8.04 13.16
CA GLY A 210 9.74 9.33 13.09
C GLY A 210 10.28 9.65 11.69
N MET A 211 10.83 8.65 10.99
CA MET A 211 11.25 8.78 9.58
C MET A 211 10.11 9.26 8.68
N GLY A 212 8.91 8.70 8.87
CA GLY A 212 7.71 9.07 8.13
C GLY A 212 7.10 10.39 8.60
N TRP A 213 7.17 10.69 9.90
CA TRP A 213 6.47 11.80 10.56
C TRP A 213 7.24 13.12 10.52
N ASP A 214 8.56 13.13 10.65
CA ASP A 214 9.37 14.36 10.64
C ASP A 214 10.25 14.43 9.38
N MET A 215 10.00 15.44 8.53
CA MET A 215 10.82 15.70 7.34
C MET A 215 12.29 16.02 7.65
N LYS A 216 12.60 16.41 8.89
CA LYS A 216 13.95 16.71 9.39
C LYS A 216 14.57 15.55 10.17
N ASP A 217 13.87 14.41 10.29
CA ASP A 217 14.40 13.24 10.99
C ASP A 217 15.71 12.80 10.33
N VAL A 218 16.75 12.58 11.15
CA VAL A 218 18.09 12.23 10.66
C VAL A 218 18.13 10.86 9.97
N ASN A 219 17.14 10.01 10.29
CA ASN A 219 16.97 8.67 9.76
C ASN A 219 16.05 8.65 8.53
N ARG A 220 15.43 9.77 8.14
CA ARG A 220 14.63 9.88 6.91
C ARG A 220 15.50 9.76 5.66
N LYS A 221 15.89 8.52 5.36
CA LYS A 221 16.80 8.13 4.28
C LYS A 221 16.14 7.03 3.47
N GLY A 222 15.38 7.45 2.46
CA GLY A 222 14.79 6.57 1.47
C GLY A 222 15.29 6.90 0.06
N ASN A 223 14.68 6.29 -0.94
CA ASN A 223 14.94 6.56 -2.35
C ASN A 223 14.55 7.98 -2.76
N THR A 224 13.32 8.38 -2.43
CA THR A 224 12.75 9.68 -2.78
C THR A 224 12.70 10.62 -1.58
N GLY A 225 12.63 10.07 -0.36
CA GLY A 225 12.43 10.83 0.86
C GLY A 225 11.04 11.42 0.99
N VAL A 226 10.04 10.90 0.25
CA VAL A 226 8.66 11.41 0.25
C VAL A 226 7.80 10.69 1.28
N PHE A 227 8.02 9.39 1.53
CA PHE A 227 7.23 8.56 2.45
C PHE A 227 5.73 8.69 2.17
N GLN A 228 5.37 8.50 0.89
CA GLN A 228 4.08 8.89 0.34
C GLN A 228 2.90 8.24 1.07
N TYR A 229 2.91 6.92 1.28
CA TYR A 229 1.83 6.26 2.03
C TYR A 229 1.72 6.74 3.47
N PHE A 230 2.85 7.04 4.14
CA PHE A 230 2.80 7.60 5.49
C PHE A 230 2.05 8.95 5.50
N LYS A 231 2.37 9.82 4.53
CA LYS A 231 1.67 11.09 4.33
C LYS A 231 0.18 10.90 4.03
N ASP A 232 -0.17 9.91 3.22
CA ASP A 232 -1.56 9.67 2.83
C ASP A 232 -2.40 9.17 4.00
N PHE A 233 -1.86 8.28 4.84
CA PHE A 233 -2.57 7.74 6.00
C PHE A 233 -2.59 8.67 7.21
N PHE A 234 -1.49 9.37 7.49
CA PHE A 234 -1.36 10.19 8.71
C PHE A 234 -1.50 11.70 8.42
N GLY A 235 -1.68 12.08 7.15
CA GLY A 235 -1.96 13.44 6.70
C GLY A 235 -0.76 14.40 6.75
N PRO A 236 -0.82 15.54 6.04
CA PRO A 236 0.28 16.51 5.98
C PRO A 236 0.56 17.24 7.30
N LYS A 237 -0.39 17.26 8.24
CA LYS A 237 -0.19 17.90 9.57
C LYS A 237 0.81 17.15 10.45
N SER A 238 1.08 15.88 10.14
CA SER A 238 2.11 15.10 10.82
C SER A 238 3.52 15.53 10.40
N LEU A 239 3.67 15.92 9.15
CA LEU A 239 4.90 16.36 8.50
C LEU A 239 5.13 17.85 8.75
N ASN A 240 5.76 18.16 9.89
CA ASN A 240 6.25 19.48 10.31
C ASN A 240 6.04 20.61 9.26
N GLU A 241 5.02 21.43 9.53
CA GLU A 241 4.62 22.61 8.76
C GLU A 241 5.86 23.42 8.29
N GLU A 242 5.92 23.70 6.98
CA GLU A 242 6.48 24.97 6.51
C GLU A 242 5.42 26.08 6.62
#